data_AF-R1HI59-F1
#
_entry.id   AF-R1HI59-F1
#
_cell.length_a   1.000
_cell.length_b   1.000
_cell.length_c   1.000
_cell.angle_alpha   90.00
_cell.angle_beta   90.00
_cell.angle_gamma   90.00
#
_symmetry.space_group_name_H-M   'P 1'
#
loop_
_entity.id
_entity.type
_entity.pdbx_description
1 polymer ?
#
loop_
_entity_poly.entity_id
_entity_poly.type
_entity_poly.pdbx_seq_one_letter_code
_entity_poly.pdbx_strand_id
1 'polypeptide(L)'
;MTRGKTAGRLRTGPRFQLVRTEQQTLRWRLLGGNNVSLGAGVAECAGTPECLTAIKLLRARLDVVSADFRHVSGGRWRWVLRWDGEPVAEATHAYGRRIEAQRGLDRFRAAAATAGVEDIETVVDWRQKYRRNPDGDSTPDYRA
;
A
#
# COMPACT_ATOMS: atom_id res chain seq x y z
N MET A 1 13.68 -26.09 21.80
CA MET A 1 12.53 -25.71 20.94
C MET A 1 13.00 -24.63 19.98
N THR A 2 13.45 -25.04 18.80
CA THR A 2 14.15 -24.17 17.84
C THR A 2 13.12 -23.43 16.98
N ARG A 3 12.90 -22.13 17.23
CA ARG A 3 12.13 -21.29 16.30
C ARG A 3 12.97 -21.14 15.03
N GLY A 4 12.54 -21.82 13.97
CA GLY A 4 13.13 -21.71 12.64
C GLY A 4 13.13 -20.25 12.20
N LYS A 5 14.32 -19.72 11.97
CA LYS A 5 14.56 -18.48 11.25
C LYS A 5 14.13 -18.73 9.81
N THR A 6 12.89 -18.39 9.44
CA THR A 6 12.44 -18.50 8.06
C THR A 6 13.26 -17.52 7.24
N ALA A 7 14.26 -18.05 6.54
CA ALA A 7 15.01 -17.32 5.54
C ALA A 7 14.01 -16.71 4.56
N GLY A 8 13.92 -15.37 4.57
CA GLY A 8 13.07 -14.62 3.67
C GLY A 8 13.51 -14.89 2.24
N ARG A 9 12.84 -15.85 1.59
CA ARG A 9 12.88 -15.99 0.13
C ARG A 9 12.62 -14.60 -0.42
N LEU A 10 13.48 -14.09 -1.28
CA LEU A 10 13.23 -12.83 -2.01
C LEU A 10 11.92 -13.02 -2.78
N ARG A 11 10.79 -12.61 -2.17
CA ARG A 11 9.46 -12.69 -2.76
C ARG A 11 9.39 -11.58 -3.81
N THR A 12 9.79 -11.88 -5.04
CA THR A 12 9.86 -10.96 -6.19
C THR A 12 8.50 -10.70 -6.86
N GLY A 13 7.39 -11.05 -6.22
CA GLY A 13 6.03 -10.88 -6.74
C GLY A 13 5.23 -9.81 -5.99
N PRO A 14 4.12 -9.34 -6.60
CA PRO A 14 3.18 -8.46 -5.92
C PRO A 14 2.60 -9.14 -4.68
N ARG A 15 2.37 -8.37 -3.62
CA ARG A 15 1.87 -8.92 -2.36
C ARG A 15 1.08 -7.90 -1.56
N PHE A 16 0.09 -8.42 -0.84
CA PHE A 16 -0.57 -7.65 0.19
C PHE A 16 0.28 -7.61 1.46
N GLN A 17 0.14 -6.54 2.22
CA GLN A 17 0.75 -6.37 3.53
C GLN A 17 -0.21 -5.59 4.43
N LEU A 18 -0.34 -6.01 5.68
CA LEU A 18 -1.09 -5.26 6.69
C LEU A 18 -0.15 -4.30 7.41
N VAL A 19 -0.59 -3.08 7.61
CA VAL A 19 0.17 -2.02 8.29
C VAL A 19 -0.64 -1.55 9.47
N ARG A 20 -0.03 -1.50 10.66
CA ARG A 20 -0.66 -0.93 11.84
C ARG A 20 -0.71 0.60 11.73
N THR A 21 -1.87 1.17 12.04
CA THR A 21 -2.10 2.62 12.08
C THR A 21 -1.77 3.19 13.47
N GLU A 22 -1.85 4.50 13.62
CA GLU A 22 -1.64 5.17 14.91
C GLU A 22 -2.77 4.83 15.91
N GLN A 23 -3.99 4.60 15.42
CA GLN A 23 -5.14 4.18 16.23
C GLN A 23 -5.15 2.68 16.58
N GLN A 24 -4.03 1.97 16.42
CA GLN A 24 -3.89 0.53 16.68
C GLN A 24 -4.78 -0.37 15.80
N THR A 25 -5.40 0.18 14.76
CA THR A 25 -6.12 -0.56 13.72
C THR A 25 -5.13 -1.03 12.64
N LEU A 26 -5.60 -1.85 11.70
CA LEU A 26 -4.81 -2.32 10.56
C LEU A 26 -5.34 -1.71 9.27
N ARG A 27 -4.45 -1.43 8.33
CA ARG A 27 -4.81 -1.08 6.95
C ARG A 27 -3.99 -1.95 6.00
N TRP A 28 -4.63 -2.50 4.98
CA TRP A 28 -3.91 -3.27 3.98
C TRP A 28 -3.35 -2.36 2.88
N ARG A 29 -2.19 -2.74 2.33
CA ARG A 29 -1.60 -2.17 1.11
C ARG A 29 -1.17 -3.25 0.15
N LEU A 30 -1.17 -2.92 -1.14
CA LEU A 30 -0.64 -3.76 -2.21
C LEU A 30 0.71 -3.22 -2.67
N LEU A 31 1.73 -4.08 -2.58
CA LEU A 31 3.07 -3.79 -3.07
C LEU A 31 3.28 -4.44 -4.43
N GLY A 32 3.91 -3.71 -5.36
CA GLY A 32 4.41 -4.25 -6.63
C GLY A 32 5.78 -4.94 -6.48
N GLY A 33 6.33 -5.40 -7.61
CA GLY A 33 7.59 -6.17 -7.65
C GLY A 33 8.81 -5.49 -6.99
N ASN A 34 8.89 -4.16 -7.02
CA ASN A 34 9.97 -3.40 -6.38
C ASN A 34 9.62 -2.90 -4.96
N ASN A 35 8.69 -3.57 -4.27
CA ASN A 35 8.16 -3.13 -2.95
C ASN A 35 7.49 -1.75 -2.96
N VAL A 36 7.20 -1.20 -4.15
CA VAL A 36 6.49 0.08 -4.29
C VAL A 36 5.03 -0.13 -3.95
N SER A 37 4.51 0.71 -3.06
CA SER A 37 3.08 0.72 -2.76
C SER A 37 2.29 1.23 -3.95
N LEU A 38 1.43 0.37 -4.49
CA LEU A 38 0.57 0.67 -5.64
C LEU A 38 -0.75 1.28 -5.17
N GLY A 39 -1.32 0.73 -4.10
CA GLY A 39 -2.59 1.19 -3.52
C GLY A 39 -2.84 0.58 -2.15
N ALA A 40 -3.83 1.11 -1.45
CA ALA A 40 -4.22 0.67 -0.11
C ALA A 40 -5.73 0.65 0.05
N GLY A 41 -6.23 -0.17 0.98
CA GLY A 41 -7.65 -0.14 1.36
C GLY A 41 -8.01 1.20 1.95
N VAL A 42 -9.23 1.67 1.77
CA VAL A 42 -9.65 2.96 2.36
C VAL A 42 -10.04 2.80 3.83
N ALA A 43 -10.78 1.73 4.14
CA ALA A 43 -11.17 1.42 5.50
C ALA A 43 -9.99 0.89 6.34
N GLU A 44 -9.97 1.31 7.61
CA GLU A 44 -9.19 0.67 8.66
C GLU A 44 -9.95 -0.56 9.16
N CYS A 45 -9.22 -1.65 9.40
CA CYS A 45 -9.72 -2.90 9.95
C CYS A 45 -9.39 -2.97 11.44
N ALA A 46 -10.29 -3.48 12.25
CA ALA A 46 -10.04 -3.79 13.66
C ALA A 46 -8.98 -4.90 13.84
N GLY A 47 -8.80 -5.76 12.83
CA GLY A 47 -7.80 -6.83 12.87
C GLY A 47 -7.56 -7.54 11.54
N THR A 48 -6.67 -8.52 11.58
CA THR A 48 -6.23 -9.29 10.41
C THR A 48 -7.39 -9.98 9.66
N PRO A 49 -8.37 -10.64 10.33
CA PRO A 49 -9.46 -11.31 9.63
C PRO A 49 -10.34 -10.38 8.78
N GLU A 50 -10.61 -9.18 9.29
CA GLU A 50 -11.41 -8.18 8.58
C GLU A 50 -10.65 -7.64 7.35
N CYS A 51 -9.36 -7.35 7.51
CA CYS A 51 -8.51 -6.95 6.39
C CYS A 51 -8.39 -8.05 5.33
N LEU A 52 -8.26 -9.32 5.72
CA LEU A 52 -8.27 -10.44 4.79
C LEU A 52 -9.59 -10.55 4.04
N THR A 53 -10.72 -10.32 4.73
CA THR A 53 -12.04 -10.29 4.11
C THR A 53 -12.13 -9.18 3.08
N ALA A 54 -11.71 -7.96 3.42
CA ALA A 54 -11.68 -6.83 2.50
C ALA A 54 -10.83 -7.09 1.25
N ILE A 55 -9.64 -7.69 1.41
CA ILE A 55 -8.76 -8.06 0.29
C ILE A 55 -9.41 -9.12 -0.60
N LYS A 56 -10.01 -10.17 -0.01
CA LYS A 56 -10.71 -11.22 -0.77
C LYS A 56 -11.89 -10.65 -1.54
N LEU A 57 -12.69 -9.78 -0.92
CA LEU A 57 -13.83 -9.11 -1.57
C LEU A 57 -13.38 -8.22 -2.73
N LEU A 58 -12.29 -7.47 -2.56
CA LEU A 58 -11.71 -6.65 -3.63
C LEU A 58 -11.27 -7.54 -4.80
N ARG A 59 -10.49 -8.60 -4.53
CA ARG A 59 -9.97 -9.50 -5.58
C ARG A 59 -11.09 -10.18 -6.36
N ALA A 60 -12.14 -10.62 -5.68
CA ALA A 60 -13.30 -11.27 -6.29
C ALA A 60 -14.14 -10.32 -7.16
N ARG A 61 -13.90 -9.01 -7.10
CA ARG A 61 -14.68 -7.98 -7.80
C ARG A 61 -13.84 -7.05 -8.67
N LEU A 62 -12.57 -7.39 -8.97
CA LEU A 62 -11.66 -6.50 -9.70
C LEU A 62 -12.18 -6.07 -11.07
N ASP A 63 -13.02 -6.90 -11.67
CA ASP A 63 -13.71 -6.73 -12.94
C ASP A 63 -14.94 -5.80 -12.86
N VAL A 64 -15.62 -5.75 -11.70
CA VAL A 64 -16.85 -4.95 -11.51
C VAL A 64 -16.64 -3.67 -10.69
N VAL A 65 -15.52 -3.52 -9.99
CA VAL A 65 -15.20 -2.27 -9.26
C VAL A 65 -14.96 -1.11 -10.23
N SER A 66 -15.70 -0.02 -10.02
CA SER A 66 -15.56 1.20 -10.80
C SER A 66 -14.35 2.01 -10.32
N ALA A 67 -13.82 2.85 -11.21
CA ALA A 67 -12.65 3.68 -10.94
C ALA A 67 -12.96 5.15 -11.17
N ASP A 68 -12.66 5.97 -10.17
CA ASP A 68 -12.75 7.43 -10.24
C ASP A 68 -11.38 8.07 -10.20
N PHE A 69 -11.22 9.16 -10.94
CA PHE A 69 -10.00 9.95 -10.96
C PHE A 69 -10.28 11.31 -10.35
N ARG A 70 -9.68 11.57 -9.20
CA ARG A 70 -9.86 12.80 -8.45
C ARG A 70 -8.65 13.71 -8.58
N HIS A 71 -8.91 15.00 -8.70
CA HIS A 71 -7.91 16.02 -8.46
C HIS A 71 -7.57 16.10 -6.97
N VAL A 72 -6.28 16.15 -6.66
CA VAL A 72 -5.77 16.49 -5.33
C VAL A 72 -4.97 17.80 -5.42
N SER A 73 -4.66 18.39 -4.26
CA SER A 73 -3.94 19.66 -4.21
C SER A 73 -2.62 19.64 -5.00
N GLY A 74 -2.36 20.75 -5.70
CA GLY A 74 -1.21 20.91 -6.58
C GLY A 74 -1.38 20.32 -7.98
N GLY A 75 -2.61 20.22 -8.50
CA GLY A 75 -2.88 19.75 -9.87
C GLY A 75 -2.62 18.26 -10.09
N ARG A 76 -2.45 17.50 -9.02
CA ARG A 76 -2.15 16.07 -9.07
C ARG A 76 -3.41 15.24 -9.13
N TRP A 77 -3.26 13.98 -9.52
CA TRP A 77 -4.35 13.03 -9.73
C TRP A 77 -4.23 11.82 -8.81
N ARG A 78 -5.34 11.30 -8.33
CA ARG A 78 -5.41 10.03 -7.60
C ARG A 78 -6.58 9.21 -8.12
N TRP A 79 -6.35 7.91 -8.32
CA TRP A 79 -7.43 6.97 -8.60
C TRP A 79 -8.02 6.44 -7.28
N VAL A 80 -9.32 6.19 -7.30
CA VAL A 80 -10.08 5.54 -6.22
C VAL A 80 -10.93 4.45 -6.85
N LEU A 81 -10.87 3.24 -6.30
CA LEU A 81 -11.77 2.15 -6.65
C LEU A 81 -13.00 2.20 -5.75
N ARG A 82 -14.17 2.02 -6.36
CA ARG A 82 -15.45 1.98 -5.67
C ARG A 82 -16.20 0.69 -5.94
N TRP A 83 -16.95 0.25 -4.95
CA TRP A 83 -17.95 -0.80 -5.07
C TRP A 83 -19.26 -0.28 -4.48
N ASP A 84 -20.34 -0.31 -5.26
CA ASP A 84 -21.67 0.21 -4.88
C ASP A 84 -21.63 1.66 -4.35
N GLY A 85 -20.75 2.49 -4.92
CA GLY A 85 -20.55 3.89 -4.54
C GLY A 85 -19.54 4.11 -3.40
N GLU A 86 -19.22 3.07 -2.63
CA GLU A 86 -18.30 3.14 -1.50
C GLU A 86 -16.83 2.94 -1.91
N PRO A 87 -15.90 3.78 -1.43
CA PRO A 87 -14.49 3.65 -1.76
C PRO A 87 -13.86 2.46 -1.04
N VAL A 88 -13.33 1.51 -1.81
CA VAL A 88 -12.72 0.27 -1.28
C VAL A 88 -11.20 0.30 -1.31
N ALA A 89 -10.61 1.00 -2.28
CA ALA A 89 -9.17 1.13 -2.41
C ALA A 89 -8.78 2.45 -3.09
N GLU A 90 -7.59 2.95 -2.80
CA GLU A 90 -7.06 4.17 -3.41
C GLU A 90 -5.56 4.08 -3.70
N ALA A 91 -5.07 4.95 -4.59
CA ALA A 91 -3.63 5.07 -4.81
C ALA A 91 -2.93 5.64 -3.58
N THR A 92 -1.80 5.04 -3.18
CA THR A 92 -1.00 5.55 -2.05
C THR A 92 -0.17 6.79 -2.38
N HIS A 93 -0.03 7.14 -3.66
CA HIS A 93 0.63 8.37 -4.10
C HIS A 93 -0.23 9.10 -5.13
N ALA A 94 0.02 10.40 -5.28
CA ALA A 94 -0.62 11.22 -6.30
C ALA A 94 0.28 11.30 -7.55
N TYR A 95 -0.35 11.39 -8.71
CA TYR A 95 0.30 11.42 -10.03
C TYR A 95 0.27 12.84 -10.61
N GLY A 96 1.23 13.17 -11.48
CA GLY A 96 1.23 14.48 -12.13
C GLY A 96 0.10 14.62 -13.16
N ARG A 97 -0.28 13.51 -13.81
CA ARG A 97 -1.29 13.51 -14.88
C ARG A 97 -2.32 12.39 -14.68
N ARG A 98 -3.54 12.61 -15.18
CA ARG A 98 -4.62 11.60 -15.16
C ARG A 98 -4.21 10.29 -15.84
N ILE A 99 -3.50 10.36 -16.97
CA ILE A 99 -3.04 9.17 -17.69
C ILE A 99 -2.02 8.35 -16.87
N GLU A 100 -1.20 9.00 -16.05
CA GLU A 100 -0.27 8.31 -15.14
C GLU A 100 -1.03 7.63 -14.01
N ALA A 101 -2.10 8.26 -13.50
CA ALA A 101 -3.00 7.65 -12.55
C ALA A 101 -3.70 6.42 -13.13
N GLN A 102 -4.16 6.46 -14.39
CA GLN A 102 -4.73 5.30 -15.07
C GLN A 102 -3.71 4.15 -15.15
N ARG A 103 -2.48 4.43 -15.61
CA ARG A 103 -1.40 3.42 -15.63
C ARG A 103 -1.03 2.89 -14.24
N GLY A 104 -1.18 3.73 -13.21
CA GLY A 104 -1.04 3.32 -11.81
C GLY A 104 -2.12 2.32 -11.39
N LEU A 105 -3.37 2.60 -11.76
CA LEU A 105 -4.51 1.73 -11.53
C LEU A 105 -4.38 0.39 -12.27
N ASP A 106 -3.94 0.41 -13.53
CA ASP A 106 -3.78 -0.82 -14.33
C ASP A 106 -2.74 -1.74 -13.69
N ARG A 107 -1.63 -1.17 -13.21
CA ARG A 107 -0.61 -1.89 -12.43
C ARG A 107 -1.17 -2.46 -11.13
N PHE A 108 -2.00 -1.68 -10.42
CA PHE A 108 -2.67 -2.14 -9.21
C PHE A 108 -3.58 -3.34 -9.50
N ARG A 109 -4.43 -3.28 -10.53
CA ARG A 109 -5.33 -4.37 -10.92
C ARG A 109 -4.56 -5.65 -11.28
N ALA A 110 -3.53 -5.53 -12.11
CA ALA A 110 -2.69 -6.67 -12.48
C ALA A 110 -1.98 -7.31 -11.27
N ALA A 111 -1.47 -6.47 -10.36
CA ALA A 111 -0.86 -6.93 -9.12
C ALA A 111 -1.87 -7.57 -8.17
N ALA A 112 -3.08 -7.00 -8.03
CA ALA A 112 -4.12 -7.51 -7.13
C ALA A 112 -4.66 -8.87 -7.60
N ALA A 113 -4.76 -9.07 -8.91
CA ALA A 113 -5.19 -10.34 -9.49
C ALA A 113 -4.22 -11.48 -9.16
N THR A 114 -2.91 -11.20 -9.15
CA THR A 114 -1.84 -12.21 -9.01
C THR A 114 -1.27 -12.33 -7.60
N ALA A 115 -1.44 -11.32 -6.75
CA ALA A 115 -0.92 -11.32 -5.39
C ALA A 115 -1.55 -12.43 -4.53
N GLY A 116 -0.68 -13.18 -3.86
CA GLY A 116 -1.11 -14.18 -2.87
C GLY A 116 -1.80 -13.52 -1.68
N VAL A 117 -2.87 -14.16 -1.22
CA VAL A 117 -3.62 -13.79 0.00
C VAL A 117 -3.35 -14.74 1.17
N GLU A 118 -2.60 -15.81 0.90
CA GLU A 118 -2.06 -16.72 1.91
C GLU A 118 -0.81 -16.09 2.54
N ASP A 119 -0.71 -16.12 3.87
CA ASP A 119 0.41 -15.57 4.66
C ASP A 119 0.71 -14.08 4.39
N ILE A 120 -0.28 -13.23 4.65
CA ILE A 120 -0.11 -11.77 4.63
C ILE A 120 0.65 -11.32 5.89
N GLU A 121 1.81 -10.73 5.67
CA GLU A 121 2.62 -10.14 6.73
C GLU A 121 1.93 -8.92 7.35
N THR A 122 1.96 -8.83 8.68
CA THR A 122 1.58 -7.62 9.43
C THR A 122 2.83 -6.87 9.87
N VAL A 123 2.97 -5.63 9.42
CA VAL A 123 4.07 -4.73 9.79
C VAL A 123 3.55 -3.70 10.78
N VAL A 124 4.12 -3.74 11.98
CA VAL A 124 3.73 -2.90 13.12
C VAL A 124 4.41 -1.53 13.07
N ASP A 125 5.57 -1.41 12.40
CA ASP A 125 6.29 -0.13 12.31
C ASP A 125 7.25 -0.10 11.10
N TRP A 126 7.00 0.78 10.13
CA TRP A 126 7.97 1.07 9.07
C TRP A 126 8.85 2.30 9.43
N ARG A 127 8.39 3.18 10.32
CA ARG A 127 9.12 4.38 10.78
C ARG A 127 10.35 3.99 11.59
N GLN A 128 10.27 2.92 12.39
CA GLN A 128 11.43 2.38 13.13
C GLN A 128 12.50 1.76 12.22
N LYS A 129 12.13 1.24 11.03
CA LYS A 129 13.07 0.62 10.08
C LYS A 129 13.82 1.62 9.18
N TYR A 130 13.25 2.81 8.95
CA TYR A 130 13.83 3.86 8.11
C TYR A 130 14.05 5.19 8.85
N ARG A 131 14.18 5.18 10.18
CA ARG A 131 14.82 6.28 10.91
C ARG A 131 16.30 6.34 10.48
N ARG A 132 16.53 6.89 9.29
CA ARG A 132 17.77 7.53 8.89
C ARG A 132 18.05 8.55 10.00
N ASN A 133 19.25 8.50 10.59
CA ASN A 133 19.69 9.48 11.58
C ASN A 133 19.24 10.89 11.16
N PRO A 134 18.49 11.61 11.99
CA PRO A 134 18.28 13.04 11.79
C PRO A 134 19.54 13.87 12.09
N ASP A 135 20.62 13.25 12.58
CA ASP A 135 21.92 13.90 12.82
C ASP A 135 22.73 14.06 11.53
N GLY A 136 22.17 14.78 10.56
CA GLY A 136 22.80 15.10 9.29
C GLY A 136 22.85 16.61 8.99
N ASP A 137 22.56 17.46 9.98
CA ASP A 137 22.79 18.90 9.90
C ASP A 137 23.80 19.30 10.98
N SER A 138 25.07 19.00 10.71
CA SER A 138 26.15 19.89 11.13
C SER A 138 26.52 20.70 9.90
N THR A 139 25.95 21.90 9.81
CA THR A 139 26.41 22.94 8.91
C THR A 139 27.89 23.21 9.26
N PRO A 140 28.86 23.04 8.34
CA PRO A 140 30.22 23.49 8.61
C PRO A 140 30.20 25.02 8.57
N ASP A 141 30.49 25.65 9.71
CA ASP A 141 30.84 27.06 9.73
C ASP A 141 32.17 27.22 8.98
N TYR A 142 32.08 27.69 7.73
CA TYR A 142 33.21 28.18 6.98
C TYR A 142 33.32 29.69 7.22
N ARG A 143 33.95 30.09 8.33
CA ARG A 143 34.68 31.36 8.40
C ARG A 143 35.99 31.21 9.19
N ALA A 144 36.98 31.89 8.62
CA ALA A 144 38.42 31.84 8.87
C ALA A 144 38.84 32.53 10.17
#